data_AF-A0A3D3UBA2-F1
#
_entry.id   AF-A0A3D3UBA2-F1
#
_cell.length_a   1.000
_cell.length_b   1.000
_cell.length_c   1.000
_cell.angle_alpha   90.00
_cell.angle_beta   90.00
_cell.angle_gamma   90.00
#
_symmetry.space_group_name_H-M   'P 1'
#
loop_
_entity.id
_entity.type
_entity.pdbx_description
1 polymer ?
#
loop_
_entity_poly.entity_id
_entity_poly.type
_entity_poly.pdbx_seq_one_letter_code
_entity_poly.pdbx_strand_id
1 'polypeptide(L)'
;SSDLLDKSREQAPAPEQKNETETDDAPREPVPVSPALATPLTLSEIDAIRAQIQECWIVPAGARYAEGLVVRLRIFLRPDGELAGMPEVVDGDRMNRDSHYRTAAEHAIRAVQKCVPLKNLPPDKYERWRDIELTFDPREMLGG
;
A
#
# COMPACT_ATOMS: atom_id res chain seq x y z
N SER A 1 -47.78 -36.89 24.44
CA SER A 1 -46.72 -36.68 25.44
C SER A 1 -45.41 -36.54 24.68
N SER A 2 -44.90 -35.32 24.56
CA SER A 2 -43.89 -34.74 25.47
C SER A 2 -42.51 -35.36 25.18
N ASP A 3 -41.42 -34.65 24.94
CA ASP A 3 -41.09 -33.22 25.13
C ASP A 3 -39.64 -32.98 24.59
N LEU A 4 -39.31 -31.73 24.20
CA LEU A 4 -37.99 -31.00 24.25
C LEU A 4 -36.83 -31.43 23.29
N LEU A 5 -36.35 -30.57 22.34
CA LEU A 5 -35.39 -29.41 22.42
C LEU A 5 -33.99 -29.83 22.96
N ASP A 6 -32.79 -29.52 22.44
CA ASP A 6 -32.19 -28.38 21.70
C ASP A 6 -30.72 -28.75 21.31
N LYS A 7 -30.04 -27.92 20.50
CA LYS A 7 -28.58 -27.86 20.19
C LYS A 7 -27.98 -28.76 19.10
N SER A 8 -27.68 -28.18 17.93
CA SER A 8 -26.32 -27.70 17.61
C SER A 8 -26.21 -27.17 16.19
N ARG A 9 -25.46 -26.08 16.11
CA ARG A 9 -25.25 -25.15 15.01
C ARG A 9 -24.20 -25.66 14.01
N GLU A 10 -24.55 -25.54 12.73
CA GLU A 10 -23.75 -25.06 11.60
C GLU A 10 -22.26 -25.45 11.51
N GLN A 11 -21.92 -26.21 10.47
CA GLN A 11 -20.62 -26.14 9.80
C GLN A 11 -20.77 -26.63 8.36
N ALA A 12 -20.69 -25.70 7.41
CA ALA A 12 -20.44 -25.98 6.01
C ALA A 12 -18.97 -25.67 5.70
N PRO A 13 -18.22 -26.60 5.08
CA PRO A 13 -17.03 -26.26 4.33
C PRO A 13 -17.36 -26.16 2.83
N ALA A 14 -16.71 -25.18 2.19
CA ALA A 14 -16.82 -24.80 0.79
C ALA A 14 -16.38 -25.89 -0.20
N PRO A 15 -16.97 -25.95 -1.41
CA PRO A 15 -16.53 -26.87 -2.46
C PRO A 15 -15.33 -26.31 -3.24
N GLU A 16 -14.24 -27.10 -3.21
CA GLU A 16 -13.49 -27.62 -4.35
C GLU A 16 -13.27 -26.68 -5.56
N GLN A 17 -12.05 -26.13 -5.67
CA GLN A 17 -11.51 -25.60 -6.93
C GLN A 17 -10.63 -26.67 -7.58
N LYS A 18 -11.16 -27.30 -8.63
CA LYS A 18 -10.38 -27.97 -9.66
C LYS A 18 -11.16 -27.92 -10.96
N ASN A 19 -10.60 -27.24 -11.97
CA ASN A 19 -10.56 -27.73 -13.35
C ASN A 19 -9.88 -26.69 -14.25
N GLU A 20 -8.64 -26.98 -14.58
CA GLU A 20 -8.08 -26.68 -15.89
C GLU A 20 -8.86 -27.49 -16.93
N THR A 21 -9.34 -26.88 -18.01
CA THR A 21 -9.41 -27.50 -19.34
C THR A 21 -9.50 -26.41 -20.40
N GLU A 22 -8.37 -26.28 -21.09
CA GLU A 22 -8.12 -25.78 -22.44
C GLU A 22 -9.26 -26.08 -23.44
N THR A 23 -9.60 -25.12 -24.31
CA THR A 23 -10.18 -25.41 -25.63
C THR A 23 -9.79 -24.30 -26.61
N ASP A 24 -9.30 -24.79 -27.74
CA ASP A 24 -8.73 -24.17 -28.92
C ASP A 24 -9.80 -23.56 -29.88
N ASP A 25 -9.33 -22.67 -30.74
CA ASP A 25 -9.81 -22.38 -32.11
C ASP A 25 -10.74 -21.17 -32.44
N ALA A 26 -10.19 -20.35 -33.35
CA ALA A 26 -10.75 -19.38 -34.30
C ALA A 26 -11.24 -17.96 -33.89
N PRO A 27 -10.95 -16.91 -34.70
CA PRO A 27 -10.96 -15.52 -34.27
C PRO A 27 -12.35 -14.89 -34.42
N ARG A 28 -12.97 -14.51 -33.31
CA ARG A 28 -13.96 -13.43 -33.31
C ARG A 28 -13.25 -12.16 -32.89
N GLU A 29 -13.19 -11.19 -33.79
CA GLU A 29 -12.85 -9.80 -33.43
C GLU A 29 -13.68 -9.42 -32.19
N PRO A 30 -13.05 -9.12 -31.04
CA PRO A 30 -13.80 -8.56 -29.95
C PRO A 30 -14.18 -7.14 -30.35
N VAL A 31 -15.47 -6.95 -30.62
CA VAL A 31 -16.14 -5.64 -30.56
C VAL A 31 -15.57 -4.83 -29.40
N PRO A 32 -15.15 -3.57 -29.59
CA PRO A 32 -14.66 -2.74 -28.49
C PRO A 32 -15.86 -2.41 -27.61
N VAL A 33 -16.12 -3.25 -26.62
CA VAL A 33 -16.88 -2.85 -25.44
C VAL A 33 -15.99 -1.89 -24.68
N SER A 34 -16.16 -0.60 -24.95
CA SER A 34 -15.48 0.49 -24.27
C SER A 34 -15.51 0.25 -22.76
N PRO A 35 -14.35 0.03 -22.10
CA PRO A 35 -14.33 0.11 -20.65
C PRO A 35 -14.50 1.58 -20.31
N ALA A 36 -15.68 1.94 -19.83
CA ALA A 36 -15.90 3.21 -19.16
C ALA A 36 -14.96 3.27 -17.95
N LEU A 37 -13.78 3.87 -18.16
CA LEU A 37 -12.91 4.66 -17.27
C LEU A 37 -12.90 4.33 -15.76
N ALA A 38 -13.09 3.09 -15.36
CA ALA A 38 -12.46 2.57 -14.16
C ALA A 38 -11.04 2.14 -14.55
N THR A 39 -10.22 3.08 -15.05
CA THR A 39 -8.79 2.82 -15.16
C THR A 39 -8.33 2.58 -13.72
N PRO A 40 -7.94 1.34 -13.34
CA PRO A 40 -7.25 1.20 -12.09
C PRO A 40 -6.07 2.17 -12.15
N LEU A 41 -5.78 2.91 -11.07
CA LEU A 41 -4.49 3.62 -11.00
C LEU A 41 -3.45 2.65 -11.53
N THR A 42 -2.73 3.04 -12.57
CA THR A 42 -1.60 2.23 -12.97
C THR A 42 -0.64 2.28 -11.78
N LEU A 43 0.04 1.17 -11.47
CA LEU A 43 1.04 1.12 -10.40
C LEU A 43 1.95 2.37 -10.42
N SER A 44 2.19 2.93 -11.60
CA SER A 44 2.91 4.17 -11.90
C SER A 44 2.42 5.44 -11.18
N GLU A 45 1.12 5.62 -10.92
CA GLU A 45 0.63 6.87 -10.29
C GLU A 45 0.91 6.88 -8.78
N ILE A 46 0.68 5.76 -8.08
CA ILE A 46 1.05 5.60 -6.65
C ILE A 46 2.58 5.58 -6.53
N ASP A 47 3.26 4.96 -7.48
CA ASP A 47 4.71 4.93 -7.54
C ASP A 47 5.30 6.33 -7.72
N ALA A 48 4.69 7.21 -8.52
CA ALA A 48 5.10 8.61 -8.62
C ALA A 48 4.94 9.40 -7.31
N ILE A 49 3.92 9.09 -6.50
CA ILE A 49 3.74 9.68 -5.16
C ILE A 49 4.84 9.16 -4.23
N ARG A 50 5.08 7.84 -4.27
CA ARG A 50 6.11 7.19 -3.49
C ARG A 50 7.49 7.74 -3.83
N ALA A 51 7.81 7.88 -5.12
CA ALA A 51 9.06 8.41 -5.61
C ALA A 51 9.32 9.84 -5.12
N GLN A 52 8.33 10.74 -5.24
CA GLN A 52 8.45 12.11 -4.72
C GLN A 52 8.77 12.15 -3.22
N ILE A 53 8.17 11.24 -2.45
CA ILE A 53 8.41 11.19 -1.00
C ILE A 53 9.77 10.56 -0.67
N GLN A 54 10.15 9.54 -1.43
CA GLN A 54 11.45 8.88 -1.32
C GLN A 54 12.60 9.85 -1.62
N GLU A 55 12.43 10.78 -2.58
CA GLU A 55 13.43 11.80 -2.90
C GLU A 55 13.79 12.71 -1.70
N CYS A 56 12.84 13.03 -0.82
CA CYS A 56 13.17 13.82 0.38
C CYS A 56 13.60 12.98 1.58
N TRP A 57 13.58 11.63 1.49
CA TRP A 57 14.03 10.79 2.60
C TRP A 57 15.54 10.66 2.63
N ILE A 58 16.15 11.36 3.58
CA ILE A 58 17.58 11.28 3.85
C ILE A 58 17.83 10.05 4.72
N VAL A 59 18.31 8.97 4.10
CA VAL A 59 18.67 7.71 4.78
C VAL A 59 19.78 7.97 5.81
N PRO A 60 19.50 7.82 7.12
CA PRO A 60 20.50 8.06 8.16
C PRO A 60 21.67 7.07 8.02
N ALA A 61 22.90 7.50 8.32
CA ALA A 61 24.10 6.68 8.11
C ALA A 61 24.02 5.30 8.80
N GLY A 62 23.44 5.23 10.00
CA GLY A 62 23.23 3.99 10.74
C GLY A 62 22.11 3.08 10.20
N ALA A 63 21.29 3.57 9.26
CA ALA A 63 20.24 2.80 8.58
C ALA A 63 20.74 2.17 7.27
N ARG A 64 21.80 2.71 6.66
CA ARG A 64 22.33 2.28 5.35
C ARG A 64 22.81 0.83 5.34
N TYR A 65 23.22 0.32 6.49
CA TYR A 65 23.75 -1.04 6.66
C TYR A 65 22.87 -1.91 7.55
N ALA A 66 21.70 -1.41 7.96
CA ALA A 66 20.79 -2.14 8.80
C ALA A 66 20.00 -3.14 7.93
N GLU A 67 20.41 -4.41 7.96
CA GLU A 67 19.69 -5.48 7.27
C GLU A 67 18.24 -5.57 7.78
N GLY A 68 17.28 -5.63 6.86
CA GLY A 68 15.85 -5.74 7.21
C GLY A 68 15.24 -4.47 7.83
N LEU A 69 15.86 -3.30 7.62
CA LEU A 69 15.33 -2.02 8.05
C LEU A 69 14.32 -1.47 7.02
N VAL A 70 13.15 -2.10 6.98
CA VAL A 70 12.03 -1.67 6.14
C VAL A 70 11.03 -0.94 7.02
N VAL A 71 10.87 0.37 6.82
CA VAL A 71 9.89 1.18 7.56
C VAL A 71 8.63 1.35 6.71
N ARG A 72 7.46 1.02 7.28
CA ARG A 72 6.17 1.23 6.63
C ARG A 72 5.42 2.36 7.33
N LEU A 73 4.98 3.33 6.54
CA LEU A 73 4.34 4.54 7.02
C LEU A 73 3.02 4.73 6.28
N ARG A 74 1.93 4.82 7.02
CA ARG A 74 0.63 5.20 6.49
C ARG A 74 0.50 6.71 6.55
N ILE A 75 0.11 7.32 5.43
CA ILE A 75 -0.06 8.76 5.34
C ILE A 75 -1.43 9.11 4.80
N PHE A 76 -1.94 10.24 5.26
CA PHE A 76 -3.22 10.79 4.84
C PHE A 76 -2.97 12.11 4.12
N LEU A 77 -3.47 12.24 2.90
CA LEU A 77 -3.27 13.40 2.04
C LEU A 77 -4.60 14.09 1.75
N ARG A 78 -4.55 15.41 1.66
CA ARG A 78 -5.64 16.28 1.23
C ARG A 78 -5.60 16.42 -0.30
N PRO A 79 -6.71 16.83 -0.96
CA PRO A 79 -6.75 16.98 -2.41
C PRO A 79 -5.73 17.98 -2.99
N ASP A 80 -5.23 18.90 -2.17
CA ASP A 80 -4.17 19.87 -2.49
C ASP A 80 -2.75 19.29 -2.38
N GLY A 81 -2.62 18.01 -2.02
CA GLY A 81 -1.34 17.31 -1.87
C GLY A 81 -0.63 17.56 -0.54
N GLU A 82 -1.28 18.28 0.39
CA GLU A 82 -0.78 18.43 1.76
C GLU A 82 -1.17 17.25 2.66
N LEU A 83 -0.52 17.13 3.81
CA LEU A 83 -0.91 16.18 4.83
C LEU A 83 -2.28 16.54 5.42
N ALA A 84 -3.15 15.55 5.52
CA ALA A 84 -4.42 15.64 6.24
C ALA A 84 -4.26 15.40 7.75
N GLY A 85 -3.12 14.83 8.16
CA GLY A 85 -2.82 14.50 9.54
C GLY A 85 -1.37 14.07 9.73
N MET A 86 -1.04 13.62 10.94
CA MET A 86 0.29 13.11 11.24
C MET A 86 0.48 11.73 10.58
N PRO A 87 1.63 11.46 9.94
CA PRO A 87 1.95 10.13 9.45
C PRO A 87 1.97 9.08 10.57
N GLU A 88 1.47 7.89 10.28
CA GLU A 88 1.39 6.77 11.23
C GLU A 88 2.39 5.67 10.86
N VAL A 89 3.21 5.24 11.83
CA VAL A 89 4.13 4.12 11.63
C VAL A 89 3.38 2.81 11.83
N VAL A 90 3.33 1.98 10.78
CA VAL A 90 2.57 0.72 10.80
C VAL A 90 3.14 -0.24 11.83
N ASP A 91 4.47 -0.38 11.88
CA ASP A 91 5.17 -1.25 12.84
C ASP A 91 5.69 -0.46 14.05
N GLY A 92 4.80 0.30 14.71
CA GLY A 92 5.15 1.15 15.86
C GLY A 92 5.80 0.41 17.03
N ASP A 93 5.39 -0.84 17.29
CA ASP A 93 5.98 -1.68 18.35
C ASP A 93 7.47 -1.93 18.16
N ARG A 94 7.93 -2.02 16.90
CA ARG A 94 9.35 -2.22 16.58
C ARG A 94 10.19 -1.03 16.99
N MET A 95 9.62 0.18 16.99
CA MET A 95 10.31 1.40 17.48
C MET A 95 10.73 1.28 18.95
N ASN A 96 10.05 0.48 19.76
CA ASN A 96 10.41 0.27 21.16
C ASN A 96 11.56 -0.74 21.33
N ARG A 97 11.73 -1.66 20.38
CA ARG A 97 12.69 -2.77 20.46
C ARG A 97 13.98 -2.50 19.69
N ASP A 98 13.91 -1.65 18.67
CA ASP A 98 14.99 -1.38 17.72
C ASP A 98 15.20 0.14 17.57
N SER A 99 16.33 0.63 18.08
CA SER A 99 16.69 2.05 18.03
C SER A 99 17.00 2.51 16.60
N HIS A 100 17.58 1.65 15.76
CA HIS A 100 17.85 1.96 14.35
C HIS A 100 16.54 2.12 13.59
N TYR A 101 15.58 1.23 13.84
CA TYR A 101 14.22 1.34 13.31
C TYR A 101 13.53 2.63 13.75
N ARG A 102 13.62 2.98 15.05
CA ARG A 102 13.05 4.23 15.56
C ARG A 102 13.60 5.45 14.82
N THR A 103 14.93 5.56 14.70
CA THR A 103 15.57 6.68 13.99
C THR A 103 15.17 6.70 12.52
N ALA A 104 15.12 5.55 11.86
CA ALA A 104 14.70 5.47 10.45
C ALA A 104 13.24 5.92 10.26
N ALA A 105 12.34 5.50 11.17
CA ALA A 105 10.94 5.90 11.16
C ALA A 105 10.76 7.40 11.40
N GLU A 106 11.49 7.99 12.36
CA GLU A 106 11.49 9.43 12.59
C GLU A 106 11.98 10.21 11.36
N HIS A 107 13.02 9.71 10.70
CA HIS A 107 13.51 10.28 9.44
C HIS A 107 12.48 10.18 8.31
N ALA A 108 11.77 9.05 8.20
CA ALA A 108 10.73 8.85 7.20
C ALA A 108 9.55 9.82 7.42
N ILE A 109 9.09 9.98 8.66
CA ILE A 109 8.05 10.96 9.02
C ILE A 109 8.48 12.37 8.59
N ARG A 110 9.72 12.77 8.90
CA ARG A 110 10.26 14.07 8.49
C ARG A 110 10.38 14.23 6.98
N ALA A 111 10.66 13.16 6.25
CA ALA A 111 10.72 13.20 4.79
C ALA A 111 9.35 13.57 4.20
N VAL A 112 8.29 12.88 4.65
CA VAL A 112 6.92 13.17 4.20
C VAL A 112 6.54 14.63 4.50
N GLN A 113 6.81 15.08 5.72
CA GLN A 113 6.53 16.47 6.13
C GLN A 113 7.29 17.52 5.30
N LYS A 114 8.44 17.15 4.73
CA LYS A 114 9.24 18.04 3.87
C LYS A 114 8.82 18.00 2.40
N CYS A 115 8.32 16.87 1.91
CA CYS A 115 7.95 16.73 0.50
C CYS A 115 6.57 17.31 0.18
N VAL A 116 5.71 17.51 1.19
CA VAL A 116 4.42 18.14 0.96
C VAL A 116 4.57 19.65 0.66
N PRO A 117 3.72 20.22 -0.21
CA PRO A 117 2.63 19.56 -0.94
C PRO A 117 3.13 18.77 -2.17
N LEU A 118 2.67 17.52 -2.27
CA LEU A 118 3.01 16.64 -3.39
C LEU A 118 2.41 17.16 -4.71
N LYS A 119 3.10 16.93 -5.81
CA LYS A 119 2.72 17.40 -7.14
C LYS A 119 2.25 16.24 -8.02
N ASN A 120 1.59 16.59 -9.13
CA ASN A 120 1.15 15.64 -10.15
C ASN A 120 0.21 14.54 -9.61
N LEU A 121 -0.67 14.91 -8.67
CA LEU A 121 -1.68 14.01 -8.13
C LEU A 121 -2.94 14.06 -9.02
N PRO A 122 -3.46 12.92 -9.50
CA PRO A 122 -4.67 12.88 -10.31
C PRO A 122 -5.91 13.15 -9.41
N PRO A 123 -6.58 14.32 -9.54
CA PRO A 123 -7.67 14.69 -8.65
C PRO A 123 -8.88 13.75 -8.78
N ASP A 124 -9.14 13.24 -9.98
CA ASP A 124 -10.24 12.29 -10.26
C ASP A 124 -10.11 10.96 -9.50
N LYS A 125 -8.92 10.68 -8.95
CA LYS A 125 -8.60 9.43 -8.26
C LYS A 125 -8.24 9.66 -6.78
N TYR A 126 -8.66 10.78 -6.20
CA TYR A 126 -8.36 11.16 -4.81
C TYR A 126 -8.60 10.04 -3.80
N GLU A 127 -9.74 9.33 -3.91
CA GLU A 127 -10.10 8.22 -3.01
C GLU A 127 -9.05 7.10 -2.94
N ARG A 128 -8.17 7.00 -3.95
CA ARG A 128 -7.15 5.97 -4.01
C ARG A 128 -5.79 6.39 -3.47
N TRP A 129 -5.54 7.70 -3.31
CA TRP A 129 -4.26 8.22 -2.82
C TRP A 129 -4.38 9.10 -1.58
N ARG A 130 -5.60 9.42 -1.12
CA ARG A 130 -5.88 10.11 0.14
C ARG A 130 -5.38 9.37 1.38
N ASP A 131 -5.19 8.06 1.27
CA ASP A 131 -4.74 7.15 2.33
C ASP A 131 -3.86 6.08 1.69
N ILE A 132 -2.55 6.20 1.88
CA ILE A 132 -1.57 5.30 1.26
C ILE A 132 -0.53 4.84 2.27
N GLU A 133 -0.10 3.59 2.12
CA GLU A 133 1.05 3.05 2.83
C GLU A 133 2.30 3.18 1.95
N LEU A 134 3.33 3.81 2.51
CA LEU A 134 4.63 4.00 1.91
C LEU A 134 5.63 3.07 2.57
N THR A 135 6.46 2.46 1.75
CA THR A 135 7.56 1.61 2.20
C THR A 135 8.87 2.34 1.97
N PHE A 136 9.65 2.47 3.03
CA PHE A 136 10.97 3.07 3.03
C PHE A 136 11.99 1.95 3.29
N ASP A 137 12.60 1.47 2.21
CA ASP A 137 13.69 0.48 2.23
C ASP A 137 14.99 1.15 1.77
N PRO A 138 16.02 1.28 2.64
CA PRO A 138 17.32 1.82 2.27
C PRO A 138 17.97 1.12 1.06
N ARG A 139 17.68 -0.17 0.85
CA ARG A 139 18.26 -0.95 -0.26
C ARG A 139 17.69 -0.53 -1.61
N GLU A 140 16.39 -0.25 -1.67
CA GLU A 140 15.75 0.26 -2.89
C GLU A 140 16.27 1.67 -3.25
N MET A 141 16.77 2.41 -2.26
CA MET A 141 17.16 3.81 -2.44
C MET A 141 18.65 4.05 -2.63
N LEU A 142 19.50 3.10 -2.23
CA LEU A 142 20.96 3.16 -2.41
C LEU A 142 21.46 2.23 -3.52
N GLY A 143 20.61 1.31 -4.00
CA GLY A 143 20.96 0.26 -4.97
C GLY A 143 20.78 0.63 -6.44
N GLY A 144 20.95 1.90 -6.80
CA GLY A 144 20.96 2.38 -8.19
C GLY A 144 22.33 2.26 -8.85
#